data_AF-A0A965IFS8-F1
#
_entry.id   AF-A0A965IFS8-F1
#
_cell.length_a   1.000
_cell.length_b   1.000
_cell.length_c   1.000
_cell.angle_alpha   90.00
_cell.angle_beta   90.00
_cell.angle_gamma   90.00
#
_symmetry.space_group_name_H-M   'P 1'
#
loop_
_entity.id
_entity.type
_entity.pdbx_description
1 polymer ?
#
loop_
_entity_poly.entity_id
_entity_poly.type
_entity_poly.pdbx_seq_one_letter_code
_entity_poly.pdbx_strand_id
1 'polypeptide(L)'
;NGLLVTAIVLGARPAVRLAGRHPEDWQAALSATPTAWLLGISLSGLVFHGIAKASLVTSIPLDCLGMLRGAWIHHDRSADPLWIRISSMLGHIGSHFAMPGLLLSAFQITHRVRSRPWLAYAGFAGVVIVYAAAIVSRSTVLSALVITALGVMLGIAGKGGGLRRLHRGALAMALFLGLALAFNYLVFKAKIDCGNHQTETRYVESNLVGTDVKLTSDSLVGKSFLTHSVLPTLQYLNHAIWNYSIILDTDRRGSSLLFGFVGDYLQRLGLAPPGAPKTRVHSLGGATLPGAAFHDYGIAGLAATAVAVGAWWVLGAALLVRGRRWRYVGLACLVGAGLSIAMNLLFVAPATMSFPFTLFAFLVCAGILPADGTAGDPVP
;
A
#
# COMPACT_ATOMS: atom_id res chain seq x y z
N ASN A 1 -5.40 18.03 4.77
CA ASN A 1 -5.33 17.99 3.28
C ASN A 1 -4.76 19.26 2.66
N GLY A 2 -5.28 20.47 2.94
CA GLY A 2 -4.72 21.73 2.40
C GLY A 2 -3.22 21.90 2.65
N LEU A 3 -2.76 21.77 3.89
CA LEU A 3 -1.33 21.86 4.25
C LEU A 3 -0.43 20.86 3.50
N LEU A 4 -0.91 19.63 3.29
CA LEU A 4 -0.16 18.58 2.58
C LEU A 4 -0.04 18.93 1.08
N VAL A 5 -1.13 19.39 0.45
CA VAL A 5 -1.11 19.85 -0.94
C VAL A 5 -0.17 21.04 -1.08
N THR A 6 -0.23 22.01 -0.18
CA THR A 6 0.66 23.17 -0.17
C THR A 6 2.13 22.75 -0.03
N ALA A 7 2.45 21.82 0.88
CA ALA A 7 3.82 21.32 1.06
C ALA A 7 4.34 20.61 -0.21
N ILE A 8 3.51 19.79 -0.85
CA ILE A 8 3.84 19.11 -2.12
C ILE A 8 4.08 20.15 -3.23
N VAL A 9 3.18 21.12 -3.38
CA VAL A 9 3.26 22.15 -4.44
C VAL A 9 4.47 23.08 -4.24
N LEU A 10 4.70 23.55 -3.01
CA LEU A 10 5.82 24.43 -2.70
C LEU A 10 7.17 23.72 -2.86
N GLY A 11 7.24 22.46 -2.44
CA GLY A 11 8.44 21.64 -2.62
C GLY A 11 8.65 21.13 -4.05
N ALA A 12 7.61 21.04 -4.88
CA ALA A 12 7.76 20.69 -6.30
C ALA A 12 8.53 21.75 -7.09
N ARG A 13 8.45 23.04 -6.72
CA ARG A 13 9.15 24.14 -7.39
C ARG A 13 10.68 23.96 -7.43
N PRO A 14 11.38 23.68 -6.32
CA PRO A 14 12.82 23.42 -6.36
C PRO A 14 13.17 22.10 -7.07
N ALA A 15 12.32 21.07 -6.99
CA ALA A 15 12.53 19.82 -7.74
C ALA A 15 12.47 20.05 -9.26
N VAL A 16 11.54 20.88 -9.75
CA VAL A 16 11.44 21.29 -11.15
C VAL A 16 12.67 22.10 -11.59
N ARG A 17 13.18 23.00 -10.74
CA ARG A 17 14.42 23.74 -11.02
C ARG A 17 15.65 22.83 -11.11
N LEU A 18 15.73 21.82 -10.25
CA LEU A 18 16.79 20.80 -10.30
C LEU A 18 16.66 19.91 -11.55
N ALA A 19 15.43 19.63 -11.98
CA ALA A 19 15.17 18.80 -13.15
C ALA A 19 15.63 19.40 -14.48
N GLY A 20 15.65 20.73 -14.58
CA GLY A 20 16.17 21.44 -15.76
C GLY A 20 17.65 21.21 -16.06
N ARG A 21 18.42 20.60 -15.15
CA ARG A 21 19.88 20.40 -15.31
C ARG A 21 20.29 19.03 -15.87
N HIS A 22 19.44 17.99 -15.77
CA HIS A 22 19.74 16.63 -16.27
C HIS A 22 18.46 15.95 -16.79
N PRO A 23 17.93 16.35 -17.96
CA PRO A 23 16.52 16.11 -18.25
C PRO A 23 16.11 14.70 -18.71
N GLU A 24 17.03 13.76 -19.05
CA GLU A 24 16.60 12.62 -19.91
C GLU A 24 17.07 11.20 -19.54
N ASP A 25 17.98 11.02 -18.57
CA ASP A 25 18.56 9.68 -18.31
C ASP A 25 17.61 8.69 -17.62
N TRP A 26 16.58 9.17 -16.92
CA TRP A 26 15.74 8.31 -16.08
C TRP A 26 14.65 7.57 -16.88
N GLN A 27 14.02 8.21 -17.88
CA GLN A 27 12.95 7.58 -18.68
C GLN A 27 13.47 6.43 -19.53
N ALA A 28 14.62 6.62 -20.18
CA ALA A 28 15.28 5.59 -20.97
C ALA A 28 15.64 4.38 -20.09
N ALA A 29 16.21 4.63 -18.91
CA ALA A 29 16.59 3.58 -17.97
C ALA A 29 15.39 2.78 -17.43
N LEU A 30 14.32 3.44 -16.99
CA LEU A 30 13.10 2.75 -16.54
C LEU A 30 12.45 1.95 -17.69
N SER A 31 12.53 2.46 -18.91
CA SER A 31 12.02 1.76 -20.09
C SER A 31 12.88 0.54 -20.48
N ALA A 32 14.18 0.57 -20.19
CA ALA A 32 15.11 -0.52 -20.47
C ALA A 32 15.14 -1.60 -19.37
N THR A 33 14.61 -1.30 -18.18
CA THR A 33 14.62 -2.23 -17.05
C THR A 33 13.84 -3.50 -17.42
N PRO A 34 14.49 -4.69 -17.46
CA PRO A 34 13.80 -5.94 -17.73
C PRO A 34 12.87 -6.27 -16.57
N THR A 35 11.63 -6.68 -16.85
CA THR A 35 10.64 -7.03 -15.82
C THR A 35 10.50 -8.53 -15.59
N ALA A 36 11.09 -9.38 -16.45
CA ALA A 36 10.96 -10.83 -16.35
C ALA A 36 11.57 -11.40 -15.06
N TRP A 37 12.75 -10.91 -14.64
CA TRP A 37 13.40 -11.36 -13.41
C TRP A 37 12.59 -10.96 -12.16
N LEU A 38 12.00 -9.75 -12.15
CA LEU A 38 11.08 -9.31 -11.09
C LEU A 38 9.87 -10.23 -10.99
N LEU A 39 9.32 -10.63 -12.15
CA LEU A 39 8.19 -11.56 -12.20
C LEU A 39 8.60 -12.91 -11.64
N GLY A 40 9.77 -13.44 -12.02
CA GLY A 40 10.35 -14.67 -11.48
C GLY A 40 10.45 -14.64 -9.95
N ILE A 41 11.09 -13.61 -9.38
CA ILE A 41 11.20 -13.44 -7.91
C ILE A 41 9.80 -13.37 -7.26
N SER A 42 8.88 -12.63 -7.86
CA SER A 42 7.53 -12.46 -7.32
C SER A 42 6.70 -13.75 -7.34
N LEU A 43 6.86 -14.58 -8.38
CA LEU A 43 6.24 -15.90 -8.48
C LEU A 43 6.86 -16.87 -7.48
N SER A 44 8.18 -16.91 -7.34
CA SER A 44 8.85 -17.71 -6.30
C SER A 44 8.36 -17.31 -4.90
N GLY A 45 8.26 -16.01 -4.62
CA GLY A 45 7.65 -15.51 -3.39
C GLY A 45 6.21 -15.99 -3.20
N LEU A 46 5.39 -15.94 -4.26
CA LEU A 46 4.01 -16.42 -4.19
C LEU A 46 3.93 -17.92 -3.86
N VAL A 47 4.82 -18.73 -4.42
CA VAL A 47 4.92 -20.18 -4.11
C VAL A 47 5.28 -20.38 -2.64
N PHE A 48 6.34 -19.74 -2.14
CA PHE A 48 6.72 -19.83 -0.72
C PHE A 48 5.61 -19.37 0.22
N HIS A 49 4.89 -18.32 -0.17
CA HIS A 49 3.73 -17.85 0.58
C HIS A 49 2.59 -18.86 0.57
N GLY A 50 2.30 -19.47 -0.58
CA GLY A 50 1.32 -20.54 -0.72
C GLY A 50 1.62 -21.73 0.17
N ILE A 51 2.87 -22.18 0.23
CA ILE A 51 3.32 -23.26 1.13
C ILE A 51 3.06 -22.89 2.60
N ALA A 52 3.46 -21.69 3.03
CA ALA A 52 3.26 -21.24 4.40
C ALA A 52 1.77 -21.08 4.77
N LYS A 53 0.92 -20.74 3.80
CA LYS A 53 -0.53 -20.63 3.99
C LYS A 53 -1.24 -21.98 3.99
N ALA A 54 -0.83 -22.90 3.13
CA ALA A 54 -1.34 -24.27 3.15
C ALA A 54 -1.10 -24.90 4.53
N SER A 55 0.10 -24.76 5.10
CA SER A 55 0.41 -25.23 6.46
C SER A 55 -0.47 -24.60 7.55
N LEU A 56 -0.87 -23.34 7.39
CA LEU A 56 -1.76 -22.68 8.35
C LEU A 56 -3.18 -23.23 8.27
N VAL A 57 -3.68 -23.43 7.05
CA VAL A 57 -5.04 -23.97 6.82
C VAL A 57 -5.15 -25.41 7.30
N THR A 58 -4.08 -26.20 7.22
CA THR A 58 -4.08 -27.58 7.74
C THR A 58 -3.95 -27.66 9.26
N SER A 59 -3.44 -26.61 9.92
CA SER A 59 -3.22 -26.59 11.38
C SER A 59 -4.35 -25.91 12.16
N ILE A 60 -5.08 -25.00 11.52
CA ILE A 60 -6.21 -24.30 12.13
C ILE A 60 -7.45 -24.60 11.30
N PRO A 61 -8.49 -25.26 11.87
CA PRO A 61 -9.76 -25.42 11.18
C PRO A 61 -10.37 -24.03 10.93
N LEU A 62 -10.53 -23.68 9.65
CA LEU A 62 -11.17 -22.44 9.24
C LEU A 62 -12.57 -22.76 8.74
N ASP A 63 -13.59 -22.26 9.44
CA ASP A 63 -14.98 -22.40 9.00
C ASP A 63 -15.25 -21.60 7.71
N CYS A 64 -14.44 -20.56 7.47
CA CYS A 64 -14.55 -19.77 6.25
C CYS A 64 -13.23 -19.04 5.90
N LEU A 65 -13.08 -18.67 4.61
CA LEU A 65 -11.90 -17.95 4.11
C LEU A 65 -11.70 -16.57 4.74
N GLY A 66 -12.77 -15.90 5.18
CA GLY A 66 -12.69 -14.59 5.84
C GLY A 66 -11.92 -14.60 7.17
N MET A 67 -11.83 -15.77 7.83
CA MET A 67 -11.09 -15.97 9.08
C MET A 67 -9.58 -16.14 8.88
N LEU A 68 -9.12 -16.45 7.66
CA LEU A 68 -7.71 -16.75 7.36
C LEU A 68 -6.75 -15.67 7.84
N ARG A 69 -7.11 -14.39 7.69
CA ARG A 69 -6.29 -13.27 8.17
C ARG A 69 -6.23 -13.19 9.69
N GLY A 70 -7.34 -13.40 10.38
CA GLY A 70 -7.39 -13.39 11.84
C GLY A 70 -6.57 -14.53 12.41
N ALA A 71 -6.81 -15.76 11.92
CA ALA A 71 -6.03 -16.94 12.24
C ALA A 71 -4.54 -16.70 12.00
N TRP A 72 -4.18 -16.08 10.87
CA TRP A 72 -2.79 -15.78 10.57
C TRP A 72 -2.12 -14.81 11.55
N ILE A 73 -2.83 -13.76 11.97
CA ILE A 73 -2.31 -12.72 12.88
C ILE A 73 -2.14 -13.26 14.30
N HIS A 74 -3.04 -14.15 14.73
CA HIS A 74 -3.08 -14.69 16.08
C HIS A 74 -2.39 -16.04 16.24
N HIS A 75 -1.99 -16.69 15.15
CA HIS A 75 -1.23 -17.94 15.18
C HIS A 75 0.14 -17.74 15.84
N ASP A 76 0.47 -18.61 16.80
CA ASP A 76 1.78 -18.62 17.42
C ASP A 76 2.83 -19.19 16.47
N ARG A 77 3.59 -18.28 15.86
CA ARG A 77 4.65 -18.60 14.92
C ARG A 77 5.86 -19.26 15.55
N SER A 78 5.99 -19.26 16.87
CA SER A 78 7.10 -19.95 17.55
C SER A 78 6.96 -21.47 17.49
N ALA A 79 5.73 -21.96 17.39
CA ALA A 79 5.41 -23.39 17.27
C ALA A 79 5.62 -23.95 15.84
N ASP A 80 5.72 -23.08 14.82
CA ASP A 80 5.94 -23.52 13.44
C ASP A 80 7.40 -23.99 13.23
N PRO A 81 7.61 -25.09 12.49
CA PRO A 81 8.94 -25.47 12.01
C PRO A 81 9.67 -24.30 11.33
N LEU A 82 10.99 -24.20 11.55
CA LEU A 82 11.83 -23.10 11.05
C LEU A 82 11.66 -22.86 9.54
N TRP A 83 11.55 -23.93 8.73
CA TRP A 83 11.41 -23.82 7.28
C TRP A 83 10.08 -23.18 6.85
N ILE A 84 8.98 -23.35 7.59
CA ILE A 84 7.69 -22.68 7.33
C ILE A 84 7.82 -21.18 7.61
N ARG A 85 8.48 -20.83 8.71
CA ARG A 85 8.73 -19.43 9.09
C ARG A 85 9.58 -18.72 8.04
N ILE A 86 10.66 -19.35 7.58
CA ILE A 86 11.50 -18.85 6.49
C ILE A 86 10.68 -18.73 5.21
N SER A 87 9.89 -19.74 4.84
CA SER A 87 9.03 -19.70 3.65
C SER A 87 8.01 -18.56 3.73
N SER A 88 7.41 -18.32 4.89
CA SER A 88 6.49 -17.18 5.08
C SER A 88 7.20 -15.85 4.87
N MET A 89 8.42 -15.68 5.41
CA MET A 89 9.23 -14.46 5.26
C MET A 89 9.65 -14.24 3.81
N LEU A 90 10.22 -15.26 3.16
CA LEU A 90 10.60 -15.22 1.75
C LEU A 90 9.38 -14.98 0.86
N GLY A 91 8.23 -15.54 1.22
CA GLY A 91 6.99 -15.31 0.52
C GLY A 91 6.54 -13.86 0.59
N HIS A 92 6.56 -13.25 1.77
CA HIS A 92 6.27 -11.82 1.94
C HIS A 92 7.24 -10.94 1.15
N ILE A 93 8.55 -11.16 1.29
CA ILE A 93 9.55 -10.33 0.59
C ILE A 93 9.43 -10.52 -0.92
N GLY A 94 9.43 -11.77 -1.39
CA GLY A 94 9.41 -12.12 -2.81
C GLY A 94 8.17 -11.60 -3.52
N SER A 95 6.96 -11.86 -2.99
CA SER A 95 5.72 -11.42 -3.64
C SER A 95 5.64 -9.90 -3.79
N HIS A 96 6.26 -9.11 -2.91
CA HIS A 96 6.27 -7.65 -3.03
C HIS A 96 7.17 -7.11 -4.14
N PHE A 97 8.03 -7.92 -4.77
CA PHE A 97 8.69 -7.54 -6.03
C PHE A 97 7.70 -7.36 -7.19
N ALA A 98 6.44 -7.82 -7.05
CA ALA A 98 5.38 -7.47 -7.97
C ALA A 98 5.07 -5.96 -7.97
N MET A 99 5.32 -5.24 -6.87
CA MET A 99 5.07 -3.79 -6.76
C MET A 99 5.95 -2.95 -7.70
N PRO A 100 7.30 -3.03 -7.65
CA PRO A 100 8.14 -2.36 -8.65
C PRO A 100 7.87 -2.86 -10.07
N GLY A 101 7.57 -4.15 -10.25
CA GLY A 101 7.18 -4.71 -11.54
C GLY A 101 5.92 -4.07 -12.14
N LEU A 102 4.90 -3.86 -11.31
CA LEU A 102 3.65 -3.20 -11.68
C LEU A 102 3.87 -1.72 -12.04
N LEU A 103 4.70 -1.01 -11.26
CA LEU A 103 5.08 0.37 -11.56
C LEU A 103 5.77 0.48 -12.93
N LEU A 104 6.79 -0.36 -13.16
CA LEU A 104 7.59 -0.34 -14.38
C LEU A 104 6.76 -0.73 -15.60
N SER A 105 5.91 -1.76 -15.48
CA SER A 105 5.05 -2.18 -16.58
C SER A 105 3.97 -1.15 -16.92
N ALA A 106 3.34 -0.51 -15.91
CA ALA A 106 2.40 0.59 -16.13
C ALA A 106 3.08 1.81 -16.82
N PHE A 107 4.29 2.16 -16.37
CA PHE A 107 5.13 3.18 -17.02
C PHE A 107 5.43 2.80 -18.48
N GLN A 108 5.88 1.57 -18.73
CA GLN A 108 6.24 1.09 -20.05
C GLN A 108 5.04 1.00 -21.01
N ILE A 109 3.85 0.59 -20.53
CA ILE A 109 2.60 0.58 -21.31
C ILE A 109 2.25 2.01 -21.78
N THR A 110 2.36 2.96 -20.87
CA THR A 110 2.06 4.36 -21.12
C THR A 110 3.02 4.94 -22.17
N HIS A 111 4.30 4.59 -22.08
CA HIS A 111 5.34 5.11 -22.95
C HIS A 111 5.45 4.38 -24.31
N ARG A 112 5.44 3.04 -24.35
CA ARG A 112 5.74 2.20 -25.52
C ARG A 112 4.54 1.39 -26.02
N VAL A 113 4.41 1.25 -27.34
CA VAL A 113 3.38 0.40 -27.97
C VAL A 113 3.98 -0.98 -28.23
N ARG A 114 4.01 -1.84 -27.20
CA ARG A 114 4.44 -3.24 -27.31
C ARG A 114 3.54 -4.12 -26.46
N SER A 115 3.36 -5.38 -26.86
CA SER A 115 2.58 -6.37 -26.10
C SER A 115 3.28 -6.88 -24.83
N ARG A 116 4.62 -6.93 -24.83
CA ARG A 116 5.41 -7.45 -23.69
C ARG A 116 5.12 -6.73 -22.35
N PRO A 117 5.05 -5.38 -22.27
CA PRO A 117 4.65 -4.69 -21.04
C PRO A 117 3.26 -5.06 -20.52
N TRP A 118 2.29 -5.32 -21.41
CA TRP A 118 0.94 -5.75 -21.03
C TRP A 118 0.94 -7.14 -20.40
N LEU A 119 1.70 -8.08 -20.97
CA LEU A 119 1.87 -9.43 -20.39
C LEU A 119 2.54 -9.37 -19.02
N ALA A 120 3.60 -8.57 -18.87
CA ALA A 120 4.25 -8.38 -17.58
C ALA A 120 3.29 -7.75 -16.55
N TYR A 121 2.53 -6.73 -16.96
CA TYR A 121 1.53 -6.08 -16.11
C TYR A 121 0.47 -7.06 -15.63
N ALA A 122 -0.08 -7.89 -16.53
CA ALA A 122 -1.04 -8.95 -16.18
C ALA A 122 -0.43 -9.98 -15.20
N GLY A 123 0.82 -10.39 -15.42
CA GLY A 123 1.54 -11.28 -14.52
C GLY A 123 1.68 -10.70 -13.11
N PHE A 124 2.16 -9.46 -12.99
CA PHE A 124 2.28 -8.79 -11.68
C PHE A 124 0.94 -8.53 -11.01
N ALA A 125 -0.08 -8.12 -11.77
CA ALA A 125 -1.43 -7.96 -11.25
C ALA A 125 -1.97 -9.30 -10.71
N GLY A 126 -1.75 -10.40 -11.44
CA GLY A 126 -2.08 -11.76 -10.99
C GLY A 126 -1.38 -12.11 -9.67
N VAL A 127 -0.06 -11.89 -9.57
CA VAL A 127 0.69 -12.13 -8.34
C VAL A 127 0.11 -11.31 -7.17
N VAL A 128 -0.16 -10.02 -7.37
CA VAL A 128 -0.74 -9.15 -6.33
C VAL A 128 -2.09 -9.66 -5.87
N ILE A 129 -2.99 -10.04 -6.80
CA ILE A 129 -4.35 -10.49 -6.47
C ILE A 129 -4.31 -11.82 -5.70
N VAL A 130 -3.53 -12.80 -6.17
CA VAL A 130 -3.42 -14.11 -5.49
C VAL A 130 -2.77 -13.94 -4.12
N TYR A 131 -1.69 -13.18 -4.02
CA TYR A 131 -1.05 -12.88 -2.75
C TYR A 131 -2.01 -12.15 -1.80
N ALA A 132 -2.71 -11.12 -2.27
CA ALA A 132 -3.67 -10.38 -1.45
C ALA A 132 -4.83 -11.27 -0.98
N ALA A 133 -5.30 -12.21 -1.81
CA ALA A 133 -6.31 -13.20 -1.42
C ALA A 133 -5.80 -14.09 -0.27
N ALA A 134 -4.58 -14.59 -0.39
CA ALA A 134 -3.94 -15.48 0.59
C ALA A 134 -3.74 -14.84 1.99
N ILE A 135 -3.76 -13.51 2.09
CA ILE A 135 -3.73 -12.77 3.36
C ILE A 135 -4.99 -11.95 3.62
N VAL A 136 -6.02 -12.07 2.77
CA VAL A 136 -7.28 -11.30 2.83
C VAL A 136 -6.99 -9.80 3.05
N SER A 137 -6.11 -9.24 2.22
CA SER A 137 -5.52 -7.91 2.41
C SER A 137 -5.92 -6.92 1.33
N ARG A 138 -6.95 -6.13 1.63
CA ARG A 138 -7.41 -5.00 0.81
C ARG A 138 -6.36 -3.89 0.69
N SER A 139 -5.57 -3.66 1.75
CA SER A 139 -4.51 -2.64 1.74
C SER A 139 -3.43 -2.94 0.71
N THR A 140 -3.12 -4.22 0.46
CA THR A 140 -2.15 -4.62 -0.56
C THR A 140 -2.63 -4.26 -1.97
N VAL A 141 -3.90 -4.53 -2.27
CA VAL A 141 -4.52 -4.19 -3.56
C VAL A 141 -4.60 -2.68 -3.74
N LEU A 142 -4.95 -1.94 -2.68
CA LEU A 142 -4.93 -0.48 -2.71
C LEU A 142 -3.52 0.07 -2.94
N SER A 143 -2.50 -0.47 -2.26
CA SER A 143 -1.10 -0.09 -2.51
C SER A 143 -0.72 -0.30 -3.97
N ALA A 144 -1.08 -1.44 -4.55
CA ALA A 144 -0.81 -1.76 -5.94
C ALA A 144 -1.54 -0.80 -6.90
N LEU A 145 -2.79 -0.41 -6.61
CA LEU A 145 -3.52 0.59 -7.39
C LEU A 145 -2.81 1.95 -7.38
N VAL A 146 -2.34 2.40 -6.21
CA VAL A 146 -1.56 3.63 -6.06
C VAL A 146 -0.25 3.54 -6.85
N ILE A 147 0.43 2.39 -6.79
CA ILE A 147 1.67 2.14 -7.52
C ILE A 147 1.45 2.15 -9.04
N THR A 148 0.37 1.53 -9.53
CA THR A 148 -0.06 1.62 -10.93
C THR A 148 -0.29 3.07 -11.33
N ALA A 149 -1.03 3.84 -10.53
CA ALA A 149 -1.28 5.24 -10.80
C ALA A 149 0.02 6.06 -10.87
N LEU A 150 0.96 5.83 -9.94
CA LEU A 150 2.29 6.45 -9.97
C LEU A 150 3.05 6.08 -11.25
N GLY A 151 3.04 4.81 -11.66
CA GLY A 151 3.67 4.36 -12.91
C GLY A 151 3.08 5.03 -14.15
N VAL A 152 1.76 5.14 -14.23
CA VAL A 152 1.05 5.86 -15.30
C VAL A 152 1.41 7.34 -15.30
N MET A 153 1.38 8.01 -14.13
CA MET A 153 1.74 9.43 -14.01
C MET A 153 3.19 9.69 -14.45
N LEU A 154 4.13 8.83 -14.05
CA LEU A 154 5.52 8.90 -14.51
C LEU A 154 5.63 8.72 -16.03
N GLY A 155 4.82 7.84 -16.63
CA GLY A 155 4.80 7.61 -18.07
C GLY A 155 4.21 8.79 -18.86
N ILE A 156 3.22 9.50 -18.27
CA ILE A 156 2.63 10.70 -18.85
C ILE A 156 3.57 11.90 -18.73
N ALA A 157 4.27 12.04 -17.61
CA ALA A 157 5.18 13.15 -17.32
C ALA A 157 6.43 13.20 -18.23
N GLY A 158 6.64 12.21 -19.09
CA GLY A 158 7.77 12.16 -20.02
C GLY A 158 7.61 13.05 -21.27
N LYS A 159 8.73 13.32 -21.96
CA LYS A 159 8.72 14.18 -23.18
C LYS A 159 7.88 13.54 -24.29
N GLY A 160 7.09 14.36 -24.98
CA GLY A 160 6.22 13.93 -26.09
C GLY A 160 4.82 13.46 -25.68
N GLY A 161 4.21 14.14 -24.70
CA GLY A 161 2.83 13.87 -24.26
C GLY A 161 1.84 13.93 -25.42
N GLY A 162 1.00 12.90 -25.56
CA GLY A 162 -0.04 12.83 -26.58
C GLY A 162 -1.21 11.96 -26.11
N LEU A 163 -2.38 12.18 -26.70
CA LEU A 163 -3.65 11.52 -26.30
C LEU A 163 -3.54 9.99 -26.25
N ARG A 164 -2.74 9.38 -27.13
CA ARG A 164 -2.49 7.93 -27.15
C ARG A 164 -1.75 7.40 -25.91
N ARG A 165 -0.87 8.19 -25.28
CA ARG A 165 -0.20 7.80 -24.03
C ARG A 165 -1.19 7.86 -22.86
N LEU A 166 -1.97 8.94 -22.80
CA LEU A 166 -3.02 9.11 -21.81
C LEU A 166 -4.04 7.96 -21.89
N HIS A 167 -4.51 7.61 -23.09
CA HIS A 167 -5.46 6.52 -23.27
C HIS A 167 -4.92 5.16 -22.78
N ARG A 168 -3.66 4.83 -23.11
CA ARG A 168 -3.02 3.57 -22.65
C ARG A 168 -2.83 3.54 -21.14
N GLY A 169 -2.39 4.64 -20.56
CA GLY A 169 -2.26 4.78 -19.10
C GLY A 169 -3.62 4.67 -18.40
N ALA A 170 -4.65 5.34 -18.93
CA ALA A 170 -6.01 5.26 -18.44
C ALA A 170 -6.57 3.84 -18.54
N LEU A 171 -6.29 3.11 -19.64
CA LEU A 171 -6.70 1.71 -19.79
C LEU A 171 -6.02 0.81 -18.76
N ALA A 172 -4.70 0.94 -18.55
CA ALA A 172 -3.99 0.16 -17.52
C ALA A 172 -4.57 0.42 -16.12
N MET A 173 -4.84 1.69 -15.81
CA MET A 173 -5.47 2.09 -14.55
C MET A 173 -6.89 1.55 -14.40
N ALA A 174 -7.72 1.65 -15.44
CA ALA A 174 -9.10 1.16 -15.45
C ALA A 174 -9.15 -0.36 -15.24
N LEU A 175 -8.26 -1.11 -15.90
CA LEU A 175 -8.18 -2.57 -15.74
C LEU A 175 -7.83 -2.96 -14.30
N PHE A 176 -6.84 -2.31 -13.69
CA PHE A 176 -6.46 -2.64 -12.32
C PHE A 176 -7.48 -2.12 -11.29
N LEU A 177 -8.11 -0.98 -11.55
CA LEU A 177 -9.23 -0.50 -10.75
C LEU A 177 -10.38 -1.51 -10.76
N GLY A 178 -10.73 -2.05 -11.94
CA GLY A 178 -11.73 -3.11 -12.06
C GLY A 178 -11.39 -4.34 -11.22
N LEU A 179 -10.15 -4.83 -11.31
CA LEU A 179 -9.65 -5.93 -10.46
C LEU A 179 -9.71 -5.58 -8.98
N ALA A 180 -9.32 -4.37 -8.59
CA ALA A 180 -9.33 -3.92 -7.20
C ALA A 180 -10.76 -3.84 -6.64
N LEU A 181 -11.71 -3.34 -7.41
CA LEU A 181 -13.12 -3.29 -7.04
C LEU A 181 -13.72 -4.69 -6.89
N ALA A 182 -13.48 -5.57 -7.86
CA ALA A 182 -13.93 -6.96 -7.82
C ALA A 182 -13.34 -7.70 -6.61
N PHE A 183 -12.03 -7.59 -6.38
CA PHE A 183 -11.37 -8.20 -5.24
C PHE A 183 -11.93 -7.69 -3.90
N ASN A 184 -12.09 -6.37 -3.77
CA ASN A 184 -12.63 -5.78 -2.54
C ASN A 184 -14.06 -6.26 -2.28
N TYR A 185 -14.92 -6.25 -3.30
CA TYR A 185 -16.29 -6.75 -3.19
C TYR A 185 -16.32 -8.20 -2.68
N LEU A 186 -15.53 -9.10 -3.30
CA LEU A 186 -15.47 -10.50 -2.91
C LEU A 186 -14.97 -10.69 -1.46
N VAL A 187 -13.92 -9.98 -1.08
CA VAL A 187 -13.37 -10.06 0.29
C VAL A 187 -14.34 -9.54 1.34
N PHE A 188 -15.03 -8.43 1.05
CA PHE A 188 -16.04 -7.89 1.98
C PHE A 188 -17.21 -8.82 2.12
N LYS A 189 -17.75 -9.31 1.00
CA LYS A 189 -18.87 -10.25 0.99
C LYS A 189 -18.52 -11.50 1.80
N ALA A 190 -17.36 -12.11 1.53
CA ALA A 190 -16.89 -13.26 2.30
C ALA A 190 -16.78 -12.96 3.81
N LYS A 191 -16.31 -11.77 4.20
CA LYS A 191 -16.24 -11.38 5.62
C LYS A 191 -17.60 -11.19 6.28
N ILE A 192 -18.56 -10.61 5.57
CA ILE A 192 -19.93 -10.42 6.07
C ILE A 192 -20.59 -11.79 6.26
N ASP A 193 -20.49 -12.65 5.24
CA ASP A 193 -21.05 -14.01 5.25
C ASP A 193 -20.43 -14.85 6.40
N CYS A 194 -19.14 -14.71 6.66
CA CYS A 194 -18.43 -15.37 7.77
C CYS A 194 -18.86 -14.91 9.17
N GLY A 195 -19.27 -13.65 9.32
CA GLY A 195 -19.42 -13.01 10.63
C GLY A 195 -20.76 -13.24 11.32
N ASN A 196 -21.63 -14.11 10.77
CA ASN A 196 -23.07 -14.18 11.12
C ASN A 196 -23.78 -12.81 11.08
N HIS A 197 -23.18 -11.80 10.42
CA HIS A 197 -23.76 -10.48 10.28
C HIS A 197 -24.75 -10.52 9.12
N GLN A 198 -26.04 -10.52 9.43
CA GLN A 198 -27.11 -10.60 8.42
C GLN A 198 -27.16 -9.38 7.47
N THR A 199 -26.48 -8.28 7.80
CA THR A 199 -26.44 -7.06 6.97
C THR A 199 -25.07 -6.38 7.02
N GLU A 200 -24.72 -5.65 5.96
CA GLU A 200 -23.48 -4.87 5.87
C GLU A 200 -23.42 -3.78 6.98
N THR A 201 -24.57 -3.18 7.29
CA THR A 201 -24.72 -2.21 8.39
C THR A 201 -24.32 -2.80 9.73
N ARG A 202 -24.77 -4.03 10.05
CA ARG A 202 -24.40 -4.70 11.31
C ARG A 202 -22.90 -5.02 11.38
N TYR A 203 -22.27 -5.34 10.26
CA TYR A 203 -20.82 -5.51 10.20
C TYR A 203 -20.07 -4.19 10.47
N VAL A 204 -20.60 -3.06 10.01
CA VAL A 204 -20.00 -1.76 10.29
C VAL A 204 -20.23 -1.35 11.75
N GLU A 205 -21.45 -1.54 12.28
CA GLU A 205 -21.80 -1.29 13.69
C GLU A 205 -20.97 -2.14 14.67
N SER A 206 -20.64 -3.39 14.30
CA SER A 206 -19.81 -4.23 15.16
C SER A 206 -18.39 -3.70 15.36
N ASN A 207 -17.89 -2.83 14.47
CA ASN A 207 -16.60 -2.15 14.66
C ASN A 207 -16.65 -1.02 15.70
N LEU A 208 -17.84 -0.56 16.08
CA LEU A 208 -18.06 0.47 17.11
C LEU A 208 -18.25 -0.12 18.51
N VAL A 209 -18.31 -1.44 18.64
CA VAL A 209 -18.42 -2.12 19.95
C VAL A 209 -17.25 -1.69 20.84
N GLY A 210 -17.56 -1.19 22.03
CA GLY A 210 -16.59 -0.65 22.97
C GLY A 210 -16.24 0.84 22.78
N THR A 211 -16.95 1.56 21.91
CA THR A 211 -16.89 3.02 21.83
C THR A 211 -18.18 3.64 22.35
N ASP A 212 -18.09 4.81 22.99
CA ASP A 212 -19.24 5.59 23.48
C ASP A 212 -20.03 6.26 22.32
N VAL A 213 -19.66 6.00 21.07
CA VAL A 213 -20.27 6.62 19.89
C VAL A 213 -21.57 5.93 19.54
N LYS A 214 -22.68 6.66 19.72
CA LYS A 214 -23.97 6.30 19.14
C LYS A 214 -24.04 6.81 17.71
N LEU A 215 -24.23 5.92 16.74
CA LEU A 215 -24.55 6.33 15.38
C LEU A 215 -25.91 7.02 15.39
N THR A 216 -25.93 8.33 15.18
CA THR A 216 -27.14 8.99 14.76
C THR A 216 -27.32 8.68 13.28
N SER A 217 -28.56 8.55 12.84
CA SER A 217 -28.84 8.16 11.45
C SER A 217 -28.22 9.14 10.42
N ASP A 218 -27.82 10.34 10.84
CA ASP A 218 -27.22 11.38 10.00
C ASP A 218 -25.68 11.41 10.04
N SER A 219 -25.03 10.63 10.92
CA SER A 219 -23.57 10.54 11.04
C SER A 219 -22.93 9.49 10.11
N LEU A 220 -23.74 8.80 9.30
CA LEU A 220 -23.29 7.90 8.25
C LEU A 220 -23.04 8.72 6.99
N VAL A 221 -21.77 8.89 6.60
CA VAL A 221 -21.40 9.44 5.29
C VAL A 221 -21.86 8.43 4.23
N GLY A 222 -23.12 8.54 3.80
CA GLY A 222 -23.65 7.68 2.77
C GLY A 222 -25.11 7.30 2.85
N LYS A 223 -25.99 7.91 3.66
CA LYS A 223 -27.42 7.52 3.65
C LYS A 223 -28.05 7.50 2.25
N SER A 224 -27.57 8.35 1.32
CA SER A 224 -28.00 8.35 -0.10
C SER A 224 -27.32 7.29 -1.00
N PHE A 225 -26.20 6.70 -0.57
CA PHE A 225 -25.48 5.60 -1.25
C PHE A 225 -25.67 4.23 -0.56
N LEU A 226 -26.21 4.19 0.66
CA LEU A 226 -26.16 3.05 1.59
C LEU A 226 -27.27 2.01 1.41
N THR A 227 -28.42 2.35 0.81
CA THR A 227 -29.50 1.37 0.70
C THR A 227 -29.23 0.30 -0.35
N HIS A 228 -28.33 0.56 -1.32
CA HIS A 228 -27.96 -0.38 -2.39
C HIS A 228 -26.52 -0.20 -2.90
N SER A 229 -25.54 0.12 -2.02
CA SER A 229 -24.17 0.28 -2.51
C SER A 229 -23.63 -1.07 -3.02
N VAL A 230 -23.31 -1.16 -4.30
CA VAL A 230 -22.64 -2.33 -4.90
C VAL A 230 -21.20 -2.48 -4.35
N LEU A 231 -20.71 -1.53 -3.55
CA LEU A 231 -19.34 -1.47 -3.03
C LEU A 231 -19.31 -1.36 -1.50
N PRO A 232 -19.29 -2.49 -0.77
CA PRO A 232 -19.18 -2.54 0.69
C PRO A 232 -17.98 -1.76 1.26
N THR A 233 -16.96 -1.55 0.43
CA THR A 233 -15.76 -0.74 0.74
C THR A 233 -16.08 0.69 1.12
N LEU A 234 -17.09 1.32 0.51
CA LEU A 234 -17.48 2.69 0.83
C LEU A 234 -18.09 2.77 2.23
N GLN A 235 -18.85 1.75 2.63
CA GLN A 235 -19.39 1.67 3.98
C GLN A 235 -18.29 1.49 5.02
N TYR A 236 -17.25 0.72 4.67
CA TYR A 236 -16.08 0.61 5.53
C TYR A 236 -15.36 1.94 5.71
N LEU A 237 -15.36 2.88 4.75
CA LEU A 237 -14.74 4.20 4.97
C LEU A 237 -15.29 4.93 6.19
N ASN A 238 -16.53 4.66 6.58
CA ASN A 238 -17.15 5.27 7.75
C ASN A 238 -16.37 4.99 9.04
N HIS A 239 -15.75 3.82 9.22
CA HIS A 239 -14.97 3.55 10.43
C HIS A 239 -13.81 4.54 10.61
N ALA A 240 -13.17 4.94 9.50
CA ALA A 240 -12.04 5.84 9.52
C ALA A 240 -12.48 7.28 9.84
N ILE A 241 -13.65 7.67 9.32
CA ILE A 241 -14.29 8.97 9.61
C ILE A 241 -14.68 9.04 11.09
N TRP A 242 -15.31 7.99 11.62
CA TRP A 242 -15.68 7.93 13.04
C TRP A 242 -14.47 7.89 13.95
N ASN A 243 -13.43 7.14 13.61
CA ASN A 243 -12.19 7.15 14.40
C ASN A 243 -11.55 8.53 14.41
N TYR A 244 -11.60 9.25 13.29
CA TYR A 244 -11.12 10.62 13.25
C TYR A 244 -11.97 11.55 14.11
N SER A 245 -13.31 11.47 14.06
CA SER A 245 -14.18 12.30 14.91
C SER A 245 -14.01 11.98 16.39
N ILE A 246 -13.97 10.71 16.79
CA ILE A 246 -13.74 10.29 18.19
C ILE A 246 -12.46 10.92 18.74
N ILE A 247 -11.38 10.87 17.96
CA ILE A 247 -10.09 11.43 18.36
C ILE A 247 -10.18 12.94 18.57
N LEU A 248 -10.90 13.65 17.69
CA LEU A 248 -11.07 15.10 17.80
C LEU A 248 -12.00 15.50 18.95
N ASP A 249 -13.09 14.76 19.16
CA ASP A 249 -14.17 15.14 20.08
C ASP A 249 -13.84 14.80 21.54
N THR A 250 -13.06 13.74 21.78
CA THR A 250 -12.79 13.27 23.15
C THR A 250 -11.51 13.84 23.76
N ASP A 251 -10.56 14.31 22.93
CA ASP A 251 -9.18 14.71 23.30
C ASP A 251 -8.46 13.71 24.23
N ARG A 252 -8.96 12.46 24.30
CA ARG A 252 -8.37 11.38 25.09
C ARG A 252 -7.14 10.87 24.34
N ARG A 253 -6.06 10.64 25.09
CA ARG A 253 -4.83 10.06 24.56
C ARG A 253 -4.64 8.64 25.08
N GLY A 254 -4.41 7.73 24.15
CA GLY A 254 -3.99 6.36 24.39
C GLY A 254 -2.51 6.15 24.03
N SER A 255 -2.18 4.92 23.66
CA SER A 255 -0.83 4.59 23.16
C SER A 255 -0.56 5.28 21.82
N SER A 256 0.71 5.61 21.55
CA SER A 256 1.09 6.29 20.30
C SER A 256 0.60 5.53 19.07
N LEU A 257 -0.09 6.24 18.18
CA LEU A 257 -0.67 5.71 16.96
C LEU A 257 0.24 5.96 15.75
N LEU A 258 0.90 7.11 15.70
CA LEU A 258 1.69 7.52 14.54
C LEU A 258 2.95 6.67 14.40
N PHE A 259 3.63 6.37 15.51
CA PHE A 259 4.88 5.60 15.54
C PHE A 259 4.77 4.28 16.31
N GLY A 260 3.57 3.91 16.77
CA GLY A 260 3.35 2.65 17.50
C GLY A 260 3.78 1.40 16.73
N PHE A 261 3.77 1.46 15.39
CA PHE A 261 4.28 0.39 14.53
C PHE A 261 5.78 0.13 14.72
N VAL A 262 6.58 1.14 15.05
CA VAL A 262 8.03 1.00 15.26
C VAL A 262 8.30 0.10 16.46
N GLY A 263 7.60 0.34 17.57
CA GLY A 263 7.66 -0.51 18.76
C GLY A 263 7.27 -1.95 18.46
N ASP A 264 6.20 -2.15 17.70
CA ASP A 264 5.76 -3.49 17.28
C ASP A 264 6.81 -4.21 16.42
N TYR A 265 7.48 -3.50 15.52
CA TYR A 265 8.56 -4.08 14.72
C TYR A 265 9.78 -4.40 15.57
N LEU A 266 10.22 -3.50 16.46
CA LEU A 266 11.36 -3.75 17.34
C LEU A 266 11.10 -4.95 18.27
N GLN A 267 9.89 -5.08 18.80
CA GLN A 267 9.49 -6.24 19.61
C GLN A 267 9.51 -7.53 18.79
N ARG A 268 8.96 -7.51 17.56
CA ARG A 268 9.00 -8.67 16.66
C ARG A 268 10.43 -9.09 16.27
N LEU A 269 11.36 -8.15 16.26
CA LEU A 269 12.78 -8.39 16.02
C LEU A 269 13.54 -8.80 17.30
N GLY A 270 12.89 -8.83 18.46
CA GLY A 270 13.54 -9.09 19.75
C GLY A 270 14.47 -7.96 20.22
N LEU A 271 14.37 -6.77 19.62
CA LEU A 271 15.18 -5.59 19.93
C LEU A 271 14.55 -4.69 21.01
N ALA A 272 13.32 -4.98 21.40
CA ALA A 272 12.62 -4.29 22.48
C ALA A 272 11.84 -5.31 23.33
N PRO A 273 11.72 -5.08 24.66
CA PRO A 273 10.91 -5.95 25.52
C PRO A 273 9.43 -5.91 25.14
N PRO A 274 8.64 -6.94 25.50
CA PRO A 274 7.19 -6.93 25.31
C PRO A 274 6.58 -5.66 25.91
N GLY A 275 5.82 -4.93 25.10
CA GLY A 275 5.25 -3.65 25.51
C GLY A 275 4.14 -3.80 26.54
N ALA A 276 3.88 -2.73 27.29
CA ALA A 276 2.68 -2.63 28.10
C ALA A 276 1.41 -2.79 27.24
N PRO A 277 0.29 -3.27 27.82
CA PRO A 277 -0.99 -3.36 27.11
C PRO A 277 -1.34 -2.02 26.45
N LYS A 278 -1.62 -2.04 25.14
CA LYS A 278 -1.94 -0.83 24.40
C LYS A 278 -3.32 -0.32 24.80
N THR A 279 -3.38 0.91 25.31
CA THR A 279 -4.62 1.62 25.58
C THR A 279 -5.14 2.24 24.29
N ARG A 280 -6.28 1.75 23.79
CA ARG A 280 -6.95 2.28 22.60
C ARG A 280 -8.09 3.21 23.00
N VAL A 281 -8.17 4.38 22.36
CA VAL A 281 -9.20 5.41 22.60
C VAL A 281 -10.12 5.64 21.39
N HIS A 282 -10.06 4.76 20.40
CA HIS A 282 -10.86 4.79 19.17
C HIS A 282 -11.39 3.40 18.83
N SER A 283 -12.28 3.29 17.84
CA SER A 283 -12.92 2.04 17.45
C SER A 283 -11.97 1.05 16.75
N LEU A 284 -12.49 -0.15 16.45
CA LEU A 284 -11.80 -1.13 15.62
C LEU A 284 -11.72 -0.62 14.17
N GLY A 285 -10.50 -0.57 13.60
CA GLY A 285 -10.31 -0.17 12.20
C GLY A 285 -9.05 0.63 11.89
N GLY A 286 -8.34 1.10 12.92
CA GLY A 286 -7.13 1.90 12.77
C GLY A 286 -7.44 3.38 12.64
N ALA A 287 -6.45 4.22 12.97
CA ALA A 287 -6.58 5.67 12.89
C ALA A 287 -6.05 6.18 11.55
N THR A 288 -6.75 7.16 10.98
CA THR A 288 -6.28 7.92 9.81
C THR A 288 -4.94 8.58 10.13
N LEU A 289 -4.11 8.84 9.13
CA LEU A 289 -2.85 9.57 9.33
C LEU A 289 -3.04 10.92 10.05
N PRO A 290 -3.98 11.80 9.64
CA PRO A 290 -4.25 13.02 10.40
C PRO A 290 -4.79 12.73 11.81
N GLY A 291 -5.64 11.72 11.99
CA GLY A 291 -6.13 11.32 13.31
C GLY A 291 -5.01 10.88 14.24
N ALA A 292 -4.11 10.01 13.78
CA ALA A 292 -2.96 9.56 14.54
C ALA A 292 -2.00 10.71 14.89
N ALA A 293 -1.76 11.63 13.94
CA ALA A 293 -0.88 12.77 14.17
C ALA A 293 -1.47 13.76 15.19
N PHE A 294 -2.79 14.01 15.12
CA PHE A 294 -3.49 14.85 16.10
C PHE A 294 -3.57 14.18 17.48
N HIS A 295 -3.90 12.90 17.53
CA HIS A 295 -3.95 12.13 18.77
C HIS A 295 -2.61 12.18 19.53
N ASP A 296 -1.49 11.96 18.84
CA ASP A 296 -0.19 11.89 19.50
C ASP A 296 0.37 13.29 19.85
N TYR A 297 0.18 14.30 18.98
CA TYR A 297 0.88 15.59 19.09
C TYR A 297 0.02 16.83 18.76
N GLY A 298 -1.30 16.70 18.71
CA GLY A 298 -2.24 17.79 18.41
C GLY A 298 -2.01 18.46 17.06
N ILE A 299 -2.28 19.76 17.00
CA ILE A 299 -2.12 20.58 15.78
C ILE A 299 -0.66 20.58 15.29
N ALA A 300 0.31 20.58 16.22
CA ALA A 300 1.73 20.51 15.88
C ALA A 300 2.06 19.20 15.13
N GLY A 301 1.49 18.07 15.57
CA GLY A 301 1.59 16.78 14.88
C GLY A 301 1.08 16.80 13.46
N LEU A 302 -0.11 17.41 13.25
CA LEU A 302 -0.70 17.57 11.92
C LEU A 302 0.23 18.35 10.98
N ALA A 303 0.74 19.49 11.45
CA ALA A 303 1.64 20.34 10.67
C ALA A 303 2.95 19.62 10.35
N ALA A 304 3.60 19.03 11.37
CA ALA A 304 4.85 18.29 11.21
C ALA A 304 4.70 17.11 10.23
N THR A 305 3.60 16.34 10.34
CA THR A 305 3.32 15.21 9.45
C THR A 305 3.12 15.67 8.00
N ALA A 306 2.37 16.76 7.79
CA ALA A 306 2.17 17.31 6.44
C ALA A 306 3.48 17.78 5.81
N VAL A 307 4.33 18.48 6.58
CA VAL A 307 5.66 18.92 6.13
C VAL A 307 6.56 17.72 5.84
N ALA A 308 6.60 16.72 6.73
CA ALA A 308 7.43 15.54 6.57
C ALA A 308 7.07 14.73 5.32
N VAL A 309 5.77 14.47 5.08
CA VAL A 309 5.31 13.74 3.89
C VAL A 309 5.57 14.56 2.62
N GLY A 310 5.37 15.88 2.66
CA GLY A 310 5.72 16.77 1.55
C GLY A 310 7.21 16.76 1.23
N ALA A 311 8.06 16.89 2.25
CA ALA A 311 9.52 16.82 2.11
C ALA A 311 9.97 15.46 1.56
N TRP A 312 9.34 14.37 2.00
CA TRP A 312 9.62 13.03 1.50
C TRP A 312 9.29 12.88 0.00
N TRP A 313 8.15 13.39 -0.43
CA TRP A 313 7.77 13.42 -1.85
C TRP A 313 8.79 14.20 -2.69
N VAL A 314 9.19 15.37 -2.21
CA VAL A 314 10.13 16.28 -2.88
C VAL A 314 11.52 15.67 -2.98
N LEU A 315 12.01 15.06 -1.90
CA LEU A 315 13.26 14.33 -1.87
C LEU A 315 13.23 13.19 -2.90
N GLY A 316 12.13 12.43 -2.95
CA GLY A 316 11.94 11.37 -3.94
C GLY A 316 12.02 11.88 -5.38
N ALA A 317 11.31 12.97 -5.69
CA ALA A 317 11.37 13.61 -7.00
C ALA A 317 12.78 14.11 -7.34
N ALA A 318 13.46 14.77 -6.40
CA ALA A 318 14.82 15.28 -6.60
C ALA A 318 15.83 14.15 -6.86
N LEU A 319 15.76 13.05 -6.10
CA LEU A 319 16.61 11.87 -6.29
C LEU A 319 16.32 11.14 -7.61
N LEU A 320 15.04 11.07 -8.00
CA LEU A 320 14.64 10.47 -9.28
C LEU A 320 15.30 11.20 -10.45
N VAL A 321 15.31 12.53 -10.42
CA VAL A 321 15.83 13.34 -11.53
C VAL A 321 17.36 13.47 -11.52
N ARG A 322 18.02 13.32 -10.37
CA ARG A 322 19.49 13.40 -10.26
C ARG A 322 20.24 12.32 -11.07
N GLY A 323 19.57 11.25 -11.49
CA GLY A 323 20.13 10.20 -12.36
C GLY A 323 21.08 9.23 -11.64
N ARG A 324 21.39 8.10 -12.29
CA ARG A 324 22.18 6.94 -11.76
C ARG A 324 21.48 6.15 -10.64
N ARG A 325 22.22 5.55 -9.71
CA ARG A 325 21.73 4.66 -8.62
C ARG A 325 20.62 5.30 -7.76
N TRP A 326 20.65 6.62 -7.62
CA TRP A 326 19.66 7.37 -6.83
C TRP A 326 18.24 7.33 -7.39
N ARG A 327 18.05 6.96 -8.66
CA ARG A 327 16.71 6.92 -9.27
C ARG A 327 15.74 5.98 -8.57
N TYR A 328 16.22 4.80 -8.18
CA TYR A 328 15.39 3.78 -7.55
C TYR A 328 15.18 4.07 -6.07
N VAL A 329 16.14 4.72 -5.41
CA VAL A 329 15.94 5.32 -4.08
C VAL A 329 14.87 6.42 -4.17
N GLY A 330 14.93 7.27 -5.19
CA GLY A 330 13.91 8.27 -5.49
C GLY A 330 12.54 7.66 -5.72
N LEU A 331 12.46 6.55 -6.48
CA LEU A 331 11.21 5.78 -6.66
C LEU A 331 10.70 5.21 -5.32
N ALA A 332 11.56 4.63 -4.50
CA ALA A 332 11.17 4.13 -3.18
C ALA A 332 10.59 5.26 -2.31
N CYS A 333 11.21 6.44 -2.32
CA CYS A 333 10.71 7.61 -1.62
C CYS A 333 9.37 8.11 -2.17
N LEU A 334 9.22 8.19 -3.50
CA LEU A 334 7.97 8.61 -4.15
C LEU A 334 6.83 7.62 -3.87
N VAL A 335 7.12 6.32 -3.89
CA VAL A 335 6.14 5.28 -3.55
C VAL A 335 5.75 5.37 -2.07
N GLY A 336 6.71 5.51 -1.16
CA GLY A 336 6.44 5.66 0.28
C GLY A 336 5.59 6.89 0.59
N ALA A 337 5.95 8.03 0.01
CA ALA A 337 5.19 9.26 0.13
C ALA A 337 3.81 9.14 -0.53
N GLY A 338 3.73 8.59 -1.74
CA GLY A 338 2.48 8.40 -2.49
C GLY A 338 1.50 7.48 -1.79
N LEU A 339 1.97 6.37 -1.22
CA LEU A 339 1.16 5.49 -0.36
C LEU A 339 0.68 6.22 0.88
N SER A 340 1.56 6.98 1.55
CA SER A 340 1.20 7.75 2.75
C SER A 340 0.15 8.83 2.46
N ILE A 341 0.23 9.48 1.29
CA ILE A 341 -0.75 10.48 0.83
C ILE A 341 -2.07 9.79 0.47
N ALA A 342 -2.04 8.78 -0.39
CA ALA A 342 -3.24 8.14 -0.90
C ALA A 342 -4.04 7.38 0.17
N MET A 343 -3.34 6.84 1.18
CA MET A 343 -3.95 6.06 2.25
C MET A 343 -4.22 6.90 3.50
N ASN A 344 -3.93 8.21 3.51
CA ASN A 344 -3.98 9.04 4.71
C ASN A 344 -5.35 9.04 5.40
N LEU A 345 -6.46 8.97 4.65
CA LEU A 345 -7.83 8.94 5.17
C LEU A 345 -8.27 7.54 5.62
N LEU A 346 -7.44 6.51 5.40
CA LEU A 346 -7.74 5.14 5.77
C LEU A 346 -6.92 4.70 6.98
N PHE A 347 -5.61 4.95 6.94
CA PHE A 347 -4.69 4.54 7.99
C PHE A 347 -3.31 5.19 7.82
N VAL A 348 -2.49 5.11 8.86
CA VAL A 348 -1.05 5.37 8.76
C VAL A 348 -0.41 4.29 7.88
N ALA A 349 0.00 4.63 6.64
CA ALA A 349 0.49 3.63 5.67
C ALA A 349 1.63 2.73 6.20
N PRO A 350 2.65 3.24 6.93
CA PRO A 350 3.67 2.42 7.59
C PRO A 350 3.15 1.37 8.58
N ALA A 351 1.94 1.54 9.12
CA ALA A 351 1.32 0.56 10.02
C ALA A 351 0.67 -0.61 9.26
N THR A 352 0.65 -0.58 7.91
CA THR A 352 0.16 -1.71 7.12
C THR A 352 1.22 -2.75 6.86
N MET A 353 0.82 -4.01 6.83
CA MET A 353 1.74 -5.13 6.65
C MET A 353 2.49 -5.09 5.31
N SER A 354 1.89 -4.56 4.25
CA SER A 354 2.52 -4.51 2.91
C SER A 354 3.56 -3.40 2.75
N PHE A 355 3.49 -2.34 3.55
CA PHE A 355 4.31 -1.15 3.37
C PHE A 355 5.83 -1.42 3.45
N PRO A 356 6.38 -2.03 4.52
CA PRO A 356 7.83 -2.21 4.63
C PRO A 356 8.38 -3.13 3.53
N PHE A 357 7.67 -4.19 3.16
CA PHE A 357 8.09 -5.10 2.09
C PHE A 357 8.04 -4.44 0.71
N THR A 358 7.05 -3.57 0.48
CA THR A 358 6.98 -2.76 -0.74
C THR A 358 8.20 -1.85 -0.85
N LEU A 359 8.51 -1.07 0.19
CA LEU A 359 9.67 -0.18 0.18
C LEU A 359 10.98 -0.96 0.05
N PHE A 360 11.12 -2.08 0.76
CA PHE A 360 12.26 -2.97 0.64
C PHE A 360 12.46 -3.44 -0.80
N ALA A 361 11.41 -3.90 -1.49
CA ALA A 361 11.51 -4.34 -2.88
C ALA A 361 12.01 -3.21 -3.81
N PHE A 362 11.51 -1.98 -3.64
CA PHE A 362 12.01 -0.83 -4.41
C PHE A 362 13.48 -0.48 -4.09
N LEU A 363 13.88 -0.56 -2.82
CA LEU A 363 15.26 -0.31 -2.40
C LEU A 363 16.23 -1.39 -2.88
N VAL A 364 15.83 -2.67 -2.89
CA VAL A 364 16.65 -3.76 -3.45
C VAL A 364 16.82 -3.57 -4.96
N CYS A 365 15.76 -3.16 -5.68
CA CYS A 365 15.90 -2.79 -7.09
C CYS A 365 16.93 -1.66 -7.29
N ALA A 366 17.09 -0.75 -6.31
CA ALA A 366 18.11 0.29 -6.34
C ALA A 366 19.54 -0.22 -6.19
N GLY A 367 19.74 -1.28 -5.43
CA GLY A 367 21.06 -1.89 -5.19
C GLY A 367 21.52 -2.81 -6.34
N ILE A 368 20.57 -3.43 -7.06
CA ILE A 368 20.87 -4.46 -8.06
C ILE A 368 20.86 -3.91 -9.50
N LEU A 369 20.00 -2.93 -9.80
CA LEU A 369 19.89 -2.45 -11.19
C LEU A 369 21.09 -1.57 -11.56
N PRO A 370 21.72 -1.83 -12.73
CA PRO A 370 22.93 -1.12 -13.12
C PRO A 370 22.70 0.39 -13.18
N ALA A 371 23.65 1.14 -12.63
CA ALA A 371 23.62 2.59 -12.53
C ALA A 371 23.66 3.27 -13.91
N ASP A 372 24.31 2.61 -14.85
CA ASP A 372 24.65 3.12 -16.15
C ASP A 372 23.75 2.43 -17.17
N GLY A 373 23.03 3.23 -17.96
CA GLY A 373 22.19 2.75 -19.06
C GLY A 373 22.97 2.13 -20.21
N THR A 374 24.24 1.76 -20.00
CA THR A 374 24.90 0.78 -20.85
C THR A 374 24.12 -0.50 -20.67
N ALA A 375 23.30 -0.83 -21.67
CA ALA A 375 23.01 -2.21 -21.95
C ALA A 375 24.37 -2.90 -22.03
N GLY A 376 24.83 -3.48 -20.92
CA GLY A 376 25.88 -4.46 -21.00
C GLY A 376 25.35 -5.50 -21.96
N ASP A 377 26.12 -5.74 -23.02
CA ASP A 377 25.91 -6.91 -23.84
C ASP A 377 25.63 -8.10 -22.90
N PRO A 378 24.61 -8.93 -23.20
CA PRO A 378 24.31 -10.07 -22.35
C PRO A 378 25.61 -10.85 -22.17
N VAL A 379 26.09 -10.90 -20.92
CA VAL A 379 27.17 -11.80 -20.54
C VAL A 379 26.62 -13.21 -20.83
N PRO A 380 27.33 -14.03 -21.62
CA PRO A 380 26.83 -15.30 -22.16
C PRO A 380 26.40 -16.30 -21.09
#